data_AF-A0A5C9BFS6-F1
#
_entry.id   AF-A0A5C9BFS6-F1
#
_cell.length_a   1.000
_cell.length_b   1.000
_cell.length_c   1.000
_cell.angle_alpha   90.00
_cell.angle_beta   90.00
_cell.angle_gamma   90.00
#
_symmetry.space_group_name_H-M   'P 1'
#
loop_
_entity.id
_entity.type
_entity.pdbx_description
1 polymer ?
#
loop_
_entity_poly.entity_id
_entity_poly.type
_entity_poly.pdbx_seq_one_letter_code
_entity_poly.pdbx_strand_id
1 'polypeptide(L)'
;MLADFQTLAAALTRDDAGKISADDADGAISLAVTRYSKDRPRAKVEDVAAPGGKLLPLPASWEAGFSALSGLEYPVGDVPPSMIGSQAWAMYNAPGGMSIMVFDSIPVGAAVRASYGVAHQVSGVTDTVPPGDREAVCCLAAASLCDQLASLYSGDTDSTIGADSVNHQSKAAEFAARAKALRKRYHDELGIDDRKNVAAGVVVDLDLSSSLGGDRLGHGIGYRGSRRGR
;
A
#
# COMPACT_ATOMS: atom_id res chain seq x y z
N MET A 1 21.54 6.56 -9.73
CA MET A 1 20.61 6.18 -8.66
C MET A 1 19.89 4.88 -8.99
N LEU A 2 19.23 4.73 -10.15
CA LEU A 2 18.72 3.42 -10.59
C LEU A 2 19.76 2.28 -10.55
N ALA A 3 21.01 2.55 -10.93
CA ALA A 3 22.11 1.58 -10.87
C ALA A 3 22.35 0.98 -9.46
N ASP A 4 22.08 1.74 -8.41
CA ASP A 4 22.24 1.26 -7.03
C ASP A 4 21.16 0.22 -6.71
N PHE A 5 19.92 0.45 -7.16
CA PHE A 5 18.81 -0.50 -7.03
C PHE A 5 19.08 -1.75 -7.86
N GLN A 6 19.54 -1.60 -9.11
CA GLN A 6 19.92 -2.73 -9.97
C GLN A 6 20.99 -3.61 -9.32
N THR A 7 22.05 -2.99 -8.78
CA THR A 7 23.15 -3.69 -8.11
C THR A 7 22.66 -4.47 -6.90
N LEU A 8 21.84 -3.84 -6.04
CA LEU A 8 21.35 -4.47 -4.82
C LEU A 8 20.31 -5.56 -5.11
N ALA A 9 19.39 -5.32 -6.04
CA ALA A 9 18.42 -6.34 -6.47
C ALA A 9 19.13 -7.57 -7.08
N ALA A 10 20.13 -7.37 -7.93
CA ALA A 10 20.93 -8.46 -8.50
C ALA A 10 21.68 -9.25 -7.41
N ALA A 11 22.28 -8.57 -6.44
CA ALA A 11 22.98 -9.20 -5.32
C ALA A 11 22.05 -10.03 -4.42
N LEU A 12 20.78 -9.61 -4.26
CA LEU A 12 19.76 -10.34 -3.51
C LEU A 12 19.22 -11.55 -4.28
N THR A 13 19.01 -11.43 -5.59
CA THR A 13 18.51 -12.54 -6.42
C THR A 13 19.53 -13.64 -6.60
N ARG A 14 20.83 -13.29 -6.78
CA ARG A 14 21.94 -14.23 -7.06
C ARG A 14 21.63 -15.18 -8.22
N ASP A 15 21.42 -14.60 -9.39
CA ASP A 15 21.26 -15.38 -10.62
C ASP A 15 22.63 -15.77 -11.20
N ASP A 16 23.19 -16.87 -10.69
CA ASP A 16 24.48 -17.38 -11.14
C ASP A 16 24.48 -17.86 -12.61
N ALA A 17 23.28 -18.11 -13.17
CA ALA A 17 23.11 -18.63 -14.52
C ALA A 17 22.88 -17.52 -15.58
N GLY A 18 22.79 -16.25 -15.17
CA GLY A 18 22.61 -15.10 -16.05
C GLY A 18 21.35 -15.17 -16.91
N LYS A 19 20.24 -15.66 -16.35
CA LYS A 19 18.93 -15.78 -16.98
C LYS A 19 18.12 -14.49 -16.93
N ILE A 20 18.40 -13.60 -15.98
CA ILE A 20 17.74 -12.29 -15.83
C ILE A 20 18.43 -11.27 -16.73
N SER A 21 17.66 -10.63 -17.60
CA SER A 21 18.14 -9.49 -18.39
C SER A 21 18.11 -8.18 -17.59
N ALA A 22 18.79 -7.15 -18.10
CA ALA A 22 18.71 -5.81 -17.52
C ALA A 22 17.27 -5.25 -17.56
N ASP A 23 16.53 -5.54 -18.63
CA ASP A 23 15.14 -5.10 -18.78
C ASP A 23 14.21 -5.77 -17.75
N ASP A 24 14.45 -7.04 -17.43
CA ASP A 24 13.70 -7.75 -16.37
C ASP A 24 13.95 -7.12 -15.00
N ALA A 25 15.20 -6.75 -14.71
CA ALA A 25 15.58 -6.06 -13.48
C ALA A 25 14.90 -4.69 -13.38
N ASP A 26 14.91 -3.90 -14.46
CA ASP A 26 14.26 -2.58 -14.50
C ASP A 26 12.74 -2.68 -14.36
N GLY A 27 12.12 -3.67 -15.00
CA GLY A 27 10.71 -3.99 -14.83
C GLY A 27 10.38 -4.35 -13.39
N ALA A 28 11.18 -5.21 -12.75
CA ALA A 28 10.99 -5.62 -11.37
C ALA A 28 11.15 -4.45 -10.37
N ILE A 29 12.13 -3.57 -10.59
CA ILE A 29 12.32 -2.35 -9.80
C ILE A 29 11.13 -1.41 -9.96
N SER A 30 10.65 -1.20 -11.19
CA SER A 30 9.48 -0.34 -11.47
C SER A 30 8.21 -0.84 -10.78
N LEU A 31 7.98 -2.16 -10.80
CA LEU A 31 6.87 -2.79 -10.08
C LEU A 31 7.01 -2.62 -8.56
N ALA A 32 8.23 -2.79 -8.03
CA ALA A 32 8.51 -2.63 -6.61
C ALA A 32 8.29 -1.19 -6.14
N VAL A 33 8.75 -0.19 -6.90
CA VAL A 33 8.52 1.23 -6.61
C VAL A 33 7.03 1.56 -6.67
N THR A 34 6.29 1.00 -7.62
CA THR A 34 4.83 1.18 -7.71
C THR A 34 4.12 0.61 -6.47
N ARG A 35 4.55 -0.57 -5.99
CA ARG A 35 3.97 -1.17 -4.79
C ARG A 35 4.32 -0.37 -3.53
N TYR A 36 5.60 -0.02 -3.37
CA TYR A 36 6.08 0.81 -2.28
C TYR A 36 5.35 2.16 -2.23
N SER A 37 5.08 2.77 -3.39
CA SER A 37 4.32 4.02 -3.46
C SER A 37 2.90 3.88 -2.90
N LYS A 38 2.25 2.72 -3.05
CA LYS A 38 0.93 2.48 -2.46
C LYS A 38 1.00 2.29 -0.96
N ASP A 39 2.03 1.60 -0.49
CA ASP A 39 2.20 1.29 0.94
C ASP A 39 2.69 2.52 1.73
N ARG A 40 3.55 3.35 1.12
CA ARG A 40 4.07 4.60 1.68
C ARG A 40 4.13 5.71 0.60
N PRO A 41 3.00 6.40 0.34
CA PRO A 41 2.98 7.48 -0.65
C PRO A 41 3.89 8.64 -0.25
N ARG A 42 4.47 9.31 -1.24
CA ARG A 42 5.26 10.53 -1.02
C ARG A 42 4.32 11.69 -0.74
N ALA A 43 4.48 12.35 0.41
CA ALA A 43 3.76 13.58 0.69
C ALA A 43 4.27 14.71 -0.24
N LYS A 44 3.35 15.39 -0.91
CA LYS A 44 3.59 16.58 -1.71
C LYS A 44 2.66 17.69 -1.28
N VAL A 45 3.18 18.91 -1.32
CA VAL A 45 2.46 20.14 -0.99
C VAL A 45 2.54 21.06 -2.19
N GLU A 46 1.40 21.55 -2.66
CA GLU A 46 1.31 22.44 -3.82
C GLU A 46 0.24 23.50 -3.57
N ASP A 47 0.55 24.75 -3.92
CA ASP A 47 -0.39 25.87 -3.78
C ASP A 47 -1.24 25.97 -5.05
N VAL A 48 -2.56 25.92 -4.87
CA VAL A 48 -3.55 25.95 -5.95
C VAL A 48 -4.27 27.29 -5.94
N ALA A 49 -4.36 27.96 -7.09
CA ALA A 49 -5.10 29.20 -7.23
C ALA A 49 -6.62 28.94 -7.27
N ALA A 50 -7.36 29.57 -6.37
CA ALA A 50 -8.81 29.48 -6.35
C ALA A 50 -9.43 30.29 -7.51
N PRO A 51 -10.30 29.70 -8.35
CA PRO A 51 -11.01 30.44 -9.40
C PRO A 51 -12.12 31.35 -8.84
N GLY A 52 -12.36 31.31 -7.53
CA GLY A 52 -13.52 31.89 -6.87
C GLY A 52 -14.62 30.86 -6.64
N GLY A 53 -15.35 31.01 -5.53
CA GLY A 53 -16.44 30.10 -5.18
C GLY A 53 -15.96 28.89 -4.37
N LYS A 54 -16.62 27.74 -4.58
CA LYS A 54 -16.45 26.53 -3.76
C LYS A 54 -15.66 25.40 -4.42
N LEU A 55 -15.28 25.56 -5.68
CA LEU A 55 -14.56 24.53 -6.43
C LEU A 55 -13.13 24.99 -6.66
N LEU A 56 -12.18 24.15 -6.27
CA LEU A 56 -10.76 24.32 -6.53
C LEU A 56 -10.33 23.27 -7.57
N PRO A 57 -9.43 23.63 -8.49
CA PRO A 57 -8.82 22.65 -9.38
C PRO A 57 -7.92 21.68 -8.58
N LEU A 58 -7.58 20.56 -9.19
CA LEU A 58 -6.59 19.63 -8.62
C LEU A 58 -5.18 20.22 -8.78
N PRO A 59 -4.24 19.91 -7.86
CA PRO A 59 -2.82 20.24 -8.04
C PRO A 59 -2.26 19.73 -9.36
N ALA A 60 -1.29 20.42 -9.95
CA ALA A 60 -0.70 20.07 -11.23
C ALA A 60 -0.05 18.68 -11.22
N SER A 61 0.47 18.27 -10.06
CA SER A 61 1.11 16.95 -9.89
C SER A 61 0.15 15.87 -9.40
N TRP A 62 -1.16 16.09 -9.49
CA TRP A 62 -2.17 15.11 -9.09
C TRP A 62 -2.20 13.92 -10.06
N GLU A 63 -2.11 12.71 -9.52
CA GLU A 63 -2.17 11.46 -10.28
C GLU A 63 -3.54 10.80 -10.12
N ALA A 64 -4.31 10.72 -11.20
CA ALA A 64 -5.63 10.09 -11.17
C ALA A 64 -5.54 8.61 -10.75
N GLY A 65 -6.35 8.22 -9.76
CA GLY A 65 -6.37 6.85 -9.25
C GLY A 65 -5.23 6.48 -8.28
N PHE A 66 -4.30 7.40 -8.01
CA PHE A 66 -3.24 7.21 -7.02
C PHE A 66 -3.29 8.29 -5.93
N SER A 67 -3.34 9.56 -6.32
CA SER A 67 -3.29 10.67 -5.37
C SER A 67 -4.49 10.69 -4.45
N ALA A 68 -4.23 10.91 -3.17
CA ALA A 68 -5.22 11.13 -2.14
C ALA A 68 -4.91 12.44 -1.43
N LEU A 69 -5.93 13.31 -1.32
CA LEU A 69 -5.82 14.58 -0.62
C LEU A 69 -5.79 14.30 0.89
N SER A 70 -4.80 14.84 1.60
CA SER A 70 -4.63 14.67 3.03
C SER A 70 -4.96 15.92 3.83
N GLY A 71 -4.93 17.09 3.20
CA GLY A 71 -5.28 18.34 3.86
C GLY A 71 -5.27 19.55 2.94
N LEU A 72 -5.94 20.61 3.39
CA LEU A 72 -5.98 21.92 2.75
C LEU A 72 -5.68 22.98 3.81
N GLU A 73 -4.85 23.96 3.48
CA GLU A 73 -4.57 25.14 4.30
C GLU A 73 -5.06 26.38 3.56
N TYR A 74 -5.87 27.17 4.26
CA TYR A 74 -6.37 28.47 3.80
C TYR A 74 -6.90 29.27 5.01
N PRO A 75 -6.52 30.55 5.17
CA PRO A 75 -5.50 31.28 4.42
C PRO A 75 -4.10 30.70 4.59
N VAL A 76 -3.27 30.81 3.55
CA VAL A 76 -1.88 30.32 3.57
C VAL A 76 -0.98 31.31 4.29
N GLY A 77 -0.13 30.82 5.18
CA GLY A 77 0.91 31.62 5.86
C GLY A 77 0.54 32.16 7.24
N ASP A 78 -0.64 31.82 7.75
CA ASP A 78 -1.01 32.11 9.14
C ASP A 78 -0.12 31.33 10.13
N VAL A 79 0.10 31.91 11.32
CA VAL A 79 0.83 31.26 12.41
C VAL A 79 -0.07 31.27 13.66
N PRO A 80 -0.62 30.11 14.08
CA PRO A 80 -0.47 28.76 13.50
C PRO A 80 -1.19 28.58 12.14
N PRO A 81 -0.81 27.56 11.33
CA PRO A 81 -1.46 27.32 10.04
C PRO A 81 -2.97 27.09 10.14
N SER A 82 -3.73 27.78 9.29
CA SER A 82 -5.19 27.69 9.19
C SER A 82 -5.59 26.51 8.30
N MET A 83 -5.75 25.33 8.90
CA MET A 83 -6.18 24.12 8.19
C MET A 83 -7.70 24.11 7.98
N ILE A 84 -8.15 23.84 6.75
CA ILE A 84 -9.55 23.51 6.48
C ILE A 84 -9.82 22.11 7.04
N GLY A 85 -10.78 21.99 7.96
CA GLY A 85 -11.14 20.72 8.59
C GLY A 85 -11.55 19.66 7.56
N SER A 86 -11.28 18.39 7.83
CA SER A 86 -11.55 17.27 6.90
C SER A 86 -13.01 17.12 6.53
N GLN A 87 -13.95 17.59 7.38
CA GLN A 87 -15.37 17.61 7.05
C GLN A 87 -15.80 18.80 6.16
N ALA A 88 -14.93 19.79 5.95
CA ALA A 88 -15.24 21.03 5.23
C ALA A 88 -14.71 21.03 3.78
N TRP A 89 -14.29 19.87 3.29
CA TRP A 89 -13.97 19.64 1.90
C TRP A 89 -14.26 18.20 1.46
N ALA A 90 -14.43 18.00 0.17
CA ALA A 90 -14.62 16.68 -0.44
C ALA A 90 -14.10 16.65 -1.87
N MET A 91 -13.75 15.45 -2.35
CA MET A 91 -13.52 15.23 -3.78
C MET A 91 -14.87 15.23 -4.50
N TYR A 92 -15.01 16.04 -5.54
CA TYR A 92 -16.27 16.22 -6.27
C TYR A 92 -16.09 15.99 -7.77
N ASN A 93 -16.94 15.14 -8.34
CA ASN A 93 -17.01 14.91 -9.77
C ASN A 93 -17.93 15.95 -10.41
N ALA A 94 -17.34 17.02 -10.93
CA ALA A 94 -18.04 18.02 -11.71
C ALA A 94 -18.18 17.55 -13.18
N PRO A 95 -19.08 18.14 -13.98
CA PRO A 95 -19.17 17.84 -15.41
C PRO A 95 -17.86 18.07 -16.18
N GLY A 96 -17.00 18.98 -15.70
CA GLY A 96 -15.67 19.25 -16.26
C GLY A 96 -14.56 18.33 -15.75
N GLY A 97 -14.87 17.35 -14.89
CA GLY A 97 -13.91 16.44 -14.28
C GLY A 97 -13.87 16.51 -12.76
N MET A 98 -12.95 15.76 -12.16
CA MET A 98 -12.76 15.73 -10.72
C MET A 98 -12.16 17.06 -10.23
N SER A 99 -12.67 17.55 -9.10
CA SER A 99 -12.30 18.82 -8.48
C SER A 99 -12.36 18.69 -6.96
N ILE A 100 -11.76 19.64 -6.25
CA ILE A 100 -11.84 19.73 -4.79
C ILE A 100 -12.98 20.69 -4.48
N MET A 101 -14.00 20.22 -3.77
CA MET A 101 -15.09 21.06 -3.28
C MET A 101 -14.80 21.45 -1.83
N VAL A 102 -14.80 22.75 -1.55
CA VAL A 102 -14.74 23.31 -0.19
C VAL A 102 -16.14 23.82 0.21
N PHE A 103 -16.42 23.83 1.51
CA PHE A 103 -17.74 24.27 2.00
C PHE A 103 -17.89 25.79 1.98
N ASP A 104 -16.84 26.50 2.38
CA ASP A 104 -16.79 27.94 2.38
C ASP A 104 -16.23 28.46 1.05
N SER A 105 -16.80 29.59 0.59
CA SER A 105 -16.36 30.20 -0.66
C SER A 105 -14.99 30.84 -0.47
N ILE A 106 -14.06 30.53 -1.36
CA ILE A 106 -12.73 31.13 -1.39
C ILE A 106 -12.71 32.23 -2.47
N PRO A 107 -12.14 33.41 -2.20
CA PRO A 107 -12.02 34.49 -3.18
C PRO A 107 -11.19 34.07 -4.40
N VAL A 108 -11.50 34.66 -5.55
CA VAL A 108 -10.71 34.45 -6.77
C VAL A 108 -9.27 34.92 -6.57
N GLY A 109 -8.32 34.14 -7.09
CA GLY A 109 -6.88 34.42 -7.01
C GLY A 109 -6.23 34.11 -5.66
N ALA A 110 -6.99 33.68 -4.65
CA ALA A 110 -6.41 33.25 -3.39
C ALA A 110 -5.68 31.91 -3.54
N ALA A 111 -4.53 31.76 -2.87
CA ALA A 111 -3.80 30.51 -2.84
C ALA A 111 -4.35 29.60 -1.74
N VAL A 112 -4.60 28.34 -2.10
CA VAL A 112 -4.97 27.26 -1.17
C VAL A 112 -3.88 26.22 -1.23
N ARG A 113 -3.25 25.92 -0.09
CA ARG A 113 -2.18 24.94 -0.03
C ARG A 113 -2.75 23.54 0.14
N ALA A 114 -2.57 22.70 -0.87
CA ALA A 114 -3.02 21.32 -0.88
C ALA A 114 -1.89 20.37 -0.50
N SER A 115 -2.15 19.50 0.48
CA SER A 115 -1.28 18.39 0.86
C SER A 115 -1.87 17.08 0.37
N TYR A 116 -1.09 16.27 -0.35
CA TYR A 116 -1.57 15.04 -0.99
C TYR A 116 -0.44 14.04 -1.24
N GLY A 117 -0.80 12.78 -1.49
CA GLY A 117 0.14 11.72 -1.87
C GLY A 117 0.44 11.70 -3.38
N VAL A 118 1.71 11.45 -3.73
CA VAL A 118 2.18 11.18 -5.11
C VAL A 118 3.06 9.94 -5.15
N ALA A 119 3.20 9.33 -6.33
CA ALA A 119 4.03 8.15 -6.47
C ALA A 119 5.52 8.47 -6.29
N HIS A 120 6.26 7.51 -5.76
CA HIS A 120 7.72 7.55 -5.82
C HIS A 120 8.19 7.24 -7.24
N GLN A 121 9.32 7.85 -7.59
CA GLN A 121 10.02 7.69 -8.85
C GLN A 121 11.47 7.33 -8.59
N VAL A 122 11.98 6.36 -9.34
CA VAL A 122 13.39 5.97 -9.41
C VAL A 122 13.78 5.92 -10.89
N SER A 123 14.82 6.65 -11.26
CA SER A 123 15.39 6.72 -12.59
C SER A 123 16.91 6.92 -12.53
N GLY A 124 17.56 7.08 -13.68
CA GLY A 124 18.99 7.38 -13.72
C GLY A 124 19.36 8.65 -12.93
N VAL A 125 18.46 9.65 -12.93
CA VAL A 125 18.69 10.99 -12.37
C VAL A 125 17.80 11.35 -11.19
N THR A 126 16.70 10.63 -10.98
CA THR A 126 15.72 10.91 -9.93
C THR A 126 15.64 9.73 -8.98
N ASP A 127 15.73 9.99 -7.68
CA ASP A 127 15.37 9.05 -6.63
C ASP A 127 14.58 9.82 -5.58
N THR A 128 13.39 9.32 -5.27
CA THR A 128 12.49 9.92 -4.27
C THR A 128 12.20 8.95 -3.14
N VAL A 129 12.72 7.72 -3.20
CA VAL A 129 12.60 6.74 -2.12
C VAL A 129 13.57 7.16 -1.02
N PRO A 130 13.12 7.27 0.24
CA PRO A 130 14.01 7.52 1.37
C PRO A 130 15.14 6.48 1.41
N PRO A 131 16.40 6.89 1.66
CA PRO A 131 17.54 5.95 1.67
C PRO A 131 17.36 4.76 2.62
N GLY A 132 16.66 4.96 3.75
CA GLY A 132 16.38 3.90 4.72
C GLY A 132 15.40 2.82 4.23
N ASP A 133 14.59 3.11 3.22
CA ASP A 133 13.59 2.18 2.68
C ASP A 133 14.06 1.53 1.37
N ARG A 134 15.30 1.84 0.92
CA ARG A 134 15.84 1.33 -0.34
C ARG A 134 16.01 -0.19 -0.33
N GLU A 135 16.47 -0.75 0.79
CA GLU A 135 16.63 -2.19 0.95
C GLU A 135 15.29 -2.91 0.80
N ALA A 136 14.24 -2.41 1.45
CA ALA A 136 12.88 -2.92 1.32
C ALA A 136 12.43 -2.97 -0.16
N VAL A 137 12.55 -1.86 -0.89
CA VAL A 137 12.16 -1.81 -2.31
C VAL A 137 12.94 -2.83 -3.14
N CYS A 138 14.24 -2.96 -2.91
CA CYS A 138 15.05 -3.93 -3.63
C CYS A 138 14.74 -5.38 -3.24
N CYS A 139 14.37 -5.67 -1.99
CA CYS A 139 13.89 -6.97 -1.57
C CYS A 139 12.63 -7.36 -2.35
N LEU A 140 11.70 -6.42 -2.54
CA LEU A 140 10.48 -6.66 -3.31
C LEU A 140 10.80 -6.88 -4.80
N ALA A 141 11.70 -6.08 -5.38
CA ALA A 141 12.16 -6.27 -6.76
C ALA A 141 12.83 -7.65 -6.94
N ALA A 142 13.76 -8.01 -6.05
CA ALA A 142 14.44 -9.30 -6.06
C ALA A 142 13.48 -10.48 -5.86
N ALA A 143 12.41 -10.31 -5.07
CA ALA A 143 11.38 -11.33 -4.94
C ALA A 143 10.63 -11.57 -6.26
N SER A 144 10.29 -10.51 -7.00
CA SER A 144 9.67 -10.64 -8.32
C SER A 144 10.59 -11.34 -9.31
N LEU A 145 11.89 -11.03 -9.29
CA LEU A 145 12.90 -11.71 -10.11
C LEU A 145 13.06 -13.19 -9.74
N CYS A 146 13.06 -13.51 -8.44
CA CYS A 146 13.09 -14.89 -7.97
C CYS A 146 11.85 -15.68 -8.42
N ASP A 147 10.66 -15.07 -8.45
CA ASP A 147 9.46 -15.72 -8.98
C ASP A 147 9.55 -15.99 -10.49
N GLN A 148 10.13 -15.07 -11.27
CA GLN A 148 10.39 -15.27 -12.69
C GLN A 148 11.34 -16.47 -12.90
N LEU A 149 12.43 -16.54 -12.13
CA LEU A 149 13.37 -17.68 -12.17
C LEU A 149 12.69 -18.99 -11.74
N ALA A 150 11.88 -18.96 -10.67
CA ALA A 150 11.14 -20.13 -10.22
C ALA A 150 10.18 -20.63 -11.31
N SER A 151 9.51 -19.71 -12.01
CA SER A 151 8.62 -20.03 -13.13
C SER A 151 9.40 -20.64 -14.30
N LEU A 152 10.56 -20.09 -14.63
CA LEU A 152 11.45 -20.60 -15.69
C LEU A 152 11.89 -22.03 -15.40
N TYR A 153 12.46 -22.30 -14.21
CA TYR A 153 12.95 -23.63 -13.84
C TYR A 153 11.82 -24.65 -13.61
N SER A 154 10.59 -24.20 -13.35
CA SER A 154 9.43 -25.10 -13.25
C SER A 154 9.05 -25.68 -14.63
N GLY A 155 9.23 -24.91 -15.70
CA GLY A 155 8.93 -25.34 -17.08
C GLY A 155 9.99 -26.27 -17.71
N ASP A 156 11.19 -26.34 -17.14
CA ASP A 156 12.32 -27.15 -17.64
C ASP A 156 12.20 -28.66 -17.28
N THR A 157 10.99 -29.14 -16.96
CA THR A 157 10.75 -30.44 -16.32
C THR A 157 10.76 -31.66 -17.24
N ASP A 158 11.07 -31.54 -18.53
CA ASP A 158 11.05 -32.70 -19.43
C ASP A 158 12.36 -32.85 -20.24
N SER A 159 13.27 -33.65 -19.69
CA SER A 159 14.31 -34.33 -20.47
C SER A 159 14.28 -35.81 -20.11
N THR A 160 13.41 -36.51 -20.84
CA THR A 160 13.06 -37.93 -20.66
C THR A 160 14.08 -38.90 -21.25
N ILE A 161 15.31 -38.50 -21.59
CA ILE A 161 16.31 -39.40 -22.19
C ILE A 161 17.72 -39.13 -21.65
N GLY A 162 18.20 -40.03 -20.78
CA GLY A 162 19.60 -40.47 -20.64
C GLY A 162 20.69 -39.44 -20.32
N ALA A 163 21.26 -39.59 -19.11
CA ALA A 163 22.54 -39.06 -18.60
C ALA A 163 22.47 -37.74 -17.79
N ASP A 164 22.94 -37.84 -16.54
CA ASP A 164 23.29 -36.77 -15.59
C ASP A 164 22.31 -35.58 -15.52
N SER A 165 21.09 -35.81 -15.02
CA SER A 165 20.13 -34.74 -14.80
C SER A 165 20.48 -33.93 -13.55
N VAL A 166 20.83 -32.66 -13.74
CA VAL A 166 20.90 -31.68 -12.65
C VAL A 166 19.49 -31.56 -12.06
N ASN A 167 19.36 -31.59 -10.74
CA ASN A 167 18.05 -31.52 -10.06
C ASN A 167 17.43 -30.11 -10.19
N HIS A 168 16.79 -29.81 -11.33
CA HIS A 168 16.19 -28.52 -11.62
C HIS A 168 14.92 -28.24 -10.78
N GLN A 169 14.26 -29.29 -10.27
CA GLN A 169 13.11 -29.14 -9.36
C GLN A 169 13.50 -28.49 -8.03
N SER A 170 14.70 -28.77 -7.50
CA SER A 170 15.16 -28.11 -6.28
C SER A 170 15.39 -26.63 -6.49
N LYS A 171 15.91 -26.23 -7.66
CA LYS A 171 16.17 -24.82 -8.00
C LYS A 171 14.91 -23.98 -8.05
N ALA A 172 13.85 -24.47 -8.71
CA ALA A 172 12.56 -23.76 -8.76
C ALA A 172 11.99 -23.53 -7.34
N ALA A 173 12.04 -24.55 -6.48
CA ALA A 173 11.58 -24.46 -5.10
C ALA A 173 12.44 -23.52 -4.25
N GLU A 174 13.77 -23.51 -4.44
CA GLU A 174 14.70 -22.62 -3.74
C GLU A 174 14.45 -21.15 -4.07
N PHE A 175 14.25 -20.81 -5.35
CA PHE A 175 13.93 -19.44 -5.76
C PHE A 175 12.56 -18.99 -5.24
N ALA A 176 11.55 -19.85 -5.28
CA ALA A 176 10.24 -19.55 -4.69
C ALA A 176 10.32 -19.32 -3.17
N ALA A 177 11.12 -20.13 -2.45
CA ALA A 177 11.35 -19.95 -1.03
C ALA A 177 12.09 -18.64 -0.72
N ARG A 178 13.09 -18.28 -1.53
CA ARG A 178 13.81 -17.00 -1.42
C ARG A 178 12.89 -15.81 -1.68
N ALA A 179 12.06 -15.87 -2.71
CA ALA A 179 11.08 -14.83 -3.02
C ALA A 179 10.15 -14.56 -1.83
N LYS A 180 9.64 -15.63 -1.20
CA LYS A 180 8.81 -15.52 0.02
C LYS A 180 9.56 -14.87 1.18
N ALA A 181 10.83 -15.24 1.41
CA ALA A 181 11.64 -14.65 2.47
C ALA A 181 11.91 -13.15 2.22
N LEU A 182 12.17 -12.75 0.97
CA LEU A 182 12.41 -11.37 0.60
C LEU A 182 11.16 -10.48 0.74
N ARG A 183 9.98 -11.00 0.34
CA ARG A 183 8.70 -10.30 0.60
C ARG A 183 8.46 -10.10 2.08
N LYS A 184 8.75 -11.13 2.89
CA LYS A 184 8.62 -11.01 4.34
C LYS A 184 9.53 -9.91 4.89
N ARG A 185 10.80 -9.84 4.45
CA ARG A 185 11.72 -8.76 4.86
C ARG A 185 11.19 -7.37 4.51
N TYR A 186 10.64 -7.20 3.30
CA TYR A 186 9.98 -5.94 2.89
C TYR A 186 8.86 -5.54 3.88
N HIS A 187 7.97 -6.48 4.21
CA HIS A 187 6.88 -6.21 5.15
C HIS A 187 7.39 -5.94 6.57
N ASP A 188 8.38 -6.70 7.04
CA ASP A 188 9.00 -6.54 8.35
C ASP A 188 9.68 -5.17 8.49
N GLU A 189 10.43 -4.71 7.47
CA GLU A 189 11.11 -3.40 7.46
C GLU A 189 10.13 -2.23 7.45
N LEU A 190 9.02 -2.35 6.72
CA LEU A 190 7.98 -1.32 6.69
C LEU A 190 7.05 -1.37 7.92
N GLY A 191 7.22 -2.36 8.80
CA GLY A 191 6.31 -2.59 9.93
C GLY A 191 4.88 -2.92 9.48
N ILE A 192 4.72 -3.43 8.25
CA ILE A 192 3.44 -3.85 7.70
C ILE A 192 3.20 -5.28 8.18
N ASP A 193 2.34 -5.44 9.18
CA ASP A 193 1.95 -6.76 9.65
C ASP A 193 0.99 -7.40 8.65
N ASP A 194 1.44 -8.44 7.95
CA ASP A 194 0.67 -9.23 6.99
C ASP A 194 -0.60 -9.83 7.63
N ARG A 195 -0.65 -9.94 8.96
CA ARG A 195 -1.82 -10.41 9.72
C ARG A 195 -2.89 -9.35 9.99
N LYS A 196 -2.70 -8.08 9.59
CA LYS A 196 -3.73 -7.04 9.78
C LYS A 196 -4.94 -7.15 8.84
N ASN A 197 -5.01 -8.17 7.99
CA ASN A 197 -6.30 -8.66 7.47
C ASN A 197 -7.06 -9.44 8.56
N VAL A 198 -7.36 -8.79 9.69
CA VAL A 198 -8.44 -9.25 10.56
C VAL A 198 -9.71 -8.89 9.79
N ALA A 199 -10.53 -9.89 9.46
CA ALA A 199 -11.84 -9.67 8.86
C ALA A 199 -12.57 -8.58 9.66
N ALA A 200 -13.10 -7.56 8.97
CA ALA A 200 -13.97 -6.55 9.55
C ALA A 200 -15.27 -7.25 10.01
N GLY A 201 -15.23 -7.78 11.22
CA GLY A 201 -16.23 -8.69 11.75
C GLY A 201 -15.73 -9.31 13.05
N VAL A 202 -15.35 -8.48 14.02
CA VAL A 202 -15.37 -8.94 15.41
C VAL A 202 -16.84 -9.02 15.79
N VAL A 203 -17.35 -10.25 15.97
CA VAL A 203 -18.59 -10.45 16.74
C VAL A 203 -18.24 -10.04 18.16
N VAL A 204 -18.53 -8.78 18.49
CA VAL A 204 -18.53 -8.33 19.87
C VAL A 204 -19.78 -8.93 20.48
N ASP A 205 -19.61 -9.90 21.37
CA ASP A 205 -20.70 -10.33 22.24
C ASP A 205 -20.98 -9.17 23.19
N LEU A 206 -22.04 -8.42 22.89
CA LEU A 206 -22.54 -7.37 23.78
C LEU A 206 -23.31 -8.07 24.90
N ASP A 207 -22.56 -8.60 25.88
CA ASP A 207 -23.07 -9.03 27.18
C ASP A 207 -23.56 -7.79 27.97
N LEU A 208 -24.59 -7.13 27.47
CA LEU A 208 -25.28 -6.05 28.13
C LEU A 208 -26.22 -6.65 29.17
N SER A 209 -25.72 -6.80 30.39
CA SER A 209 -26.58 -7.04 31.55
C SER A 209 -27.70 -5.98 31.60
N SER A 210 -28.95 -6.42 31.77
CA SER A 210 -30.05 -5.49 32.03
C SER A 210 -29.77 -4.74 33.34
N SER A 211 -30.37 -3.56 33.53
CA SER A 211 -30.28 -2.80 34.79
C SER A 211 -30.82 -3.53 36.04
N LEU A 212 -31.30 -4.76 35.88
CA LEU A 212 -31.75 -5.68 36.92
C LEU A 212 -30.97 -7.01 36.91
N GLY A 213 -29.85 -7.10 36.18
CA GLY A 213 -28.92 -8.24 36.19
C GLY A 213 -29.34 -9.49 35.42
N GLY A 214 -30.42 -9.43 34.63
CA GLY A 214 -30.92 -10.57 33.84
C GLY A 214 -30.67 -10.43 32.33
N ASP A 215 -30.65 -11.58 31.66
CA ASP A 215 -30.43 -11.73 30.21
C ASP A 215 -31.65 -11.25 29.40
N ARG A 216 -31.45 -10.48 28.32
CA ARG A 216 -32.54 -9.69 27.69
C ARG A 216 -33.32 -10.41 26.60
N LEU A 217 -32.93 -11.61 26.18
CA LEU A 217 -33.50 -12.27 24.99
C LEU A 217 -33.95 -13.73 25.20
N GLY A 218 -34.10 -14.18 26.45
CA GLY A 218 -34.78 -15.44 26.76
C GLY A 218 -36.28 -15.25 26.96
N HIS A 219 -37.09 -15.53 25.94
CA HIS A 219 -38.54 -15.71 26.15
C HIS A 219 -38.77 -16.91 27.09
N GLY A 220 -39.54 -16.68 28.16
CA GLY A 220 -39.65 -17.59 29.31
C GLY A 220 -40.00 -19.04 28.96
N ILE A 221 -39.12 -19.95 29.36
CA ILE A 221 -39.40 -21.38 29.43
C ILE A 221 -39.57 -21.78 30.90
N GLY A 222 -40.84 -21.99 31.25
CA GLY A 222 -41.28 -23.23 31.88
C GLY A 222 -40.73 -23.57 33.26
N TYR A 223 -41.46 -23.12 34.27
CA TYR A 223 -41.50 -23.67 35.63
C TYR A 223 -41.46 -25.21 35.65
N ARG A 224 -40.45 -25.82 36.30
CA ARG A 224 -40.44 -27.28 36.58
C ARG A 224 -40.04 -27.58 38.03
N GLY A 225 -41.07 -27.56 38.88
CA GLY A 225 -41.33 -28.35 40.09
C GLY A 225 -40.18 -28.85 40.97
N SER A 226 -40.06 -28.24 42.16
CA SER A 226 -39.48 -28.92 43.33
C SER A 226 -40.49 -29.91 43.93
N ARG A 227 -40.18 -31.20 43.96
CA ARG A 227 -40.79 -32.14 44.91
C ARG A 227 -39.81 -32.39 46.06
N ARG A 228 -40.23 -31.98 47.26
CA ARG A 228 -39.59 -32.27 48.56
C ARG A 228 -39.61 -33.78 48.83
N GLY A 229 -38.48 -34.34 49.22
CA GLY A 229 -38.38 -35.57 50.00
C GLY A 229 -37.99 -35.21 51.43
N ARG A 230 -38.73 -35.76 52.40
CA ARG A 230 -38.41 -35.75 53.83
C ARG A 230 -37.30 -36.76 54.13
#